data_AF-A0A0V0XS80-F1
#
_entry.id   AF-A0A0V0XS80-F1
#
_cell.length_a   1.000
_cell.length_b   1.000
_cell.length_c   1.000
_cell.angle_alpha   90.00
_cell.angle_beta   90.00
_cell.angle_gamma   90.00
#
_symmetry.space_group_name_H-M   'P 1'
#
loop_
_entity.id
_entity.type
_entity.pdbx_description
1 polymer ?
#
loop_
_entity_poly.entity_id
_entity_poly.type
_entity_poly.pdbx_seq_one_letter_code
_entity_poly.pdbx_strand_id
1 'polypeptide(L)'
;MQVKAVQSMLDFDYVCQRQVPSVVAMTYPMTGDHKQKFYFGHKEILIPVYKSMAKAIEKHPDASVLINFASLRSAYDATVEALQFPQVRCIAIIAEGIPENFTRKLIIRAQQAGVTIIGPATVGGIKPGCFKIGNTGGMMDNIMASKLYRPGSVAYVSRSGGMSNELNNIISQVTNGVYEGVAIGGDRYPCSTFCDHLLRFENDPKVKMIVMLGEIGGVEEYKVCELLKDGKIKKPLVAWCIGTCASFLPSEVQFGHSGASAGAEKETACSKNRALKEAGAHVPNTFDDLATCMKKIYEELVQDGKIQLLDEKPPPAVPMDYSWARELGLIRKPSSFMSSICDERGNELLYAGVPISKIISEGLGLGGVLSLLWFRRRY
;
A
#
# COMPACT_ATOMS: atom_id res chain seq x y z
N MET A 1 6.76 14.68 3.26
CA MET A 1 5.88 14.59 4.44
C MET A 1 4.58 13.91 4.05
N GLN A 2 4.22 12.76 4.65
CA GLN A 2 3.01 12.00 4.28
C GLN A 2 1.98 11.98 5.42
N VAL A 3 1.31 13.12 5.64
CA VAL A 3 0.35 13.28 6.76
C VAL A 3 -0.86 12.35 6.60
N LYS A 4 -1.43 12.23 5.39
CA LYS A 4 -2.59 11.37 5.15
C LYS A 4 -2.29 9.88 5.39
N ALA A 5 -1.10 9.42 4.99
CA ALA A 5 -0.71 8.03 5.21
C ALA A 5 -0.53 7.73 6.71
N VAL A 6 0.10 8.63 7.45
CA VAL A 6 0.24 8.50 8.90
C VAL A 6 -1.13 8.51 9.58
N GLN A 7 -2.02 9.46 9.26
CA GLN A 7 -3.36 9.47 9.83
C GLN A 7 -4.11 8.18 9.54
N SER A 8 -4.06 7.70 8.29
CA SER A 8 -4.67 6.43 7.89
C SER A 8 -4.13 5.23 8.69
N MET A 9 -2.83 5.18 8.99
CA MET A 9 -2.25 4.17 9.88
C MET A 9 -2.78 4.26 11.31
N LEU A 10 -2.89 5.47 11.87
CA LEU A 10 -3.42 5.68 13.22
C LEU A 10 -4.91 5.32 13.33
N ASP A 11 -5.70 5.63 12.31
CA ASP A 11 -7.10 5.25 12.26
C ASP A 11 -7.23 3.72 12.24
N PHE A 12 -6.38 3.05 11.46
CA PHE A 12 -6.30 1.59 11.45
C PHE A 12 -5.91 1.02 12.82
N ASP A 13 -4.89 1.59 13.47
CA ASP A 13 -4.45 1.17 14.80
C ASP A 13 -5.60 1.29 15.81
N TYR A 14 -6.37 2.38 15.75
CA TYR A 14 -7.50 2.62 16.62
C TYR A 14 -8.65 1.63 16.41
N VAL A 15 -9.07 1.37 15.16
CA VAL A 15 -10.13 0.36 14.90
C VAL A 15 -9.68 -1.07 15.22
N CYS A 16 -8.36 -1.33 15.15
CA CYS A 16 -7.75 -2.57 15.61
C CYS A 16 -7.61 -2.65 17.14
N GLN A 17 -8.04 -1.63 17.89
CA GLN A 17 -7.95 -1.54 19.35
C GLN A 17 -6.52 -1.64 19.88
N ARG A 18 -5.54 -1.16 19.11
CA ARG A 18 -4.17 -1.04 19.61
C ARG A 18 -4.11 -0.03 20.75
N GLN A 19 -3.28 -0.34 21.73
CA GLN A 19 -3.06 0.55 22.88
C GLN A 19 -2.18 1.75 22.52
N VAL A 20 -1.30 1.59 21.53
CA VAL A 20 -0.37 2.62 21.08
C VAL A 20 -0.37 2.78 19.56
N PRO A 21 -0.25 4.02 19.07
CA PRO A 21 0.07 4.34 17.67
C PRO A 21 1.20 3.48 17.11
N SER A 22 1.08 3.09 15.86
CA SER A 22 2.15 2.41 15.12
C SER A 22 3.21 3.38 14.59
N VAL A 23 2.87 4.66 14.42
CA VAL A 23 3.80 5.71 14.00
C VAL A 23 4.28 6.48 15.22
N VAL A 24 5.57 6.34 15.55
CA VAL A 24 6.20 6.99 16.71
C VAL A 24 6.93 8.29 16.35
N ALA A 25 7.37 8.42 15.10
CA ALA A 25 8.09 9.58 14.59
C ALA A 25 7.96 9.68 13.06
N MET A 26 8.24 10.87 12.53
CA MET A 26 8.43 11.10 11.10
C MET A 26 9.80 11.72 10.85
N THR A 27 10.38 11.46 9.69
CA THR A 27 11.59 12.14 9.22
C THR A 27 11.27 12.96 7.98
N TYR A 28 11.69 14.23 7.97
CA TYR A 28 11.51 15.12 6.82
C TYR A 28 12.67 16.12 6.73
N PRO A 29 13.61 15.94 5.79
CA PRO A 29 14.89 16.66 5.80
C PRO A 29 14.77 18.16 5.45
N MET A 30 13.63 18.58 4.89
CA MET A 30 13.40 19.95 4.42
C MET A 30 12.97 20.92 5.53
N THR A 31 12.61 20.42 6.71
CA THR A 31 12.16 21.25 7.84
C THR A 31 12.96 20.96 9.09
N GLY A 32 13.05 21.93 10.00
CA GLY A 32 13.57 21.70 11.34
C GLY A 32 12.67 20.76 12.17
N ASP A 33 13.16 20.36 13.33
CA ASP A 33 12.42 19.49 14.24
C ASP A 33 11.17 20.20 14.77
N HIS A 34 10.03 19.52 14.71
CA HIS A 34 8.74 20.04 15.19
C HIS A 34 7.82 18.89 15.59
N LYS A 35 6.56 19.19 15.94
CA LYS A 35 5.53 18.20 16.19
C LYS A 35 4.38 18.39 15.22
N GLN A 36 3.89 17.30 14.66
CA GLN A 36 2.73 17.29 13.78
C GLN A 36 1.54 16.74 14.56
N LYS A 37 0.39 17.41 14.40
CA LYS A 37 -0.87 17.02 15.02
C LYS A 37 -1.56 15.92 14.19
N PHE A 38 -2.09 14.92 14.88
CA PHE A 38 -2.85 13.79 14.33
C PHE A 38 -4.02 13.44 15.24
N TYR A 39 -4.92 12.56 14.78
CA TYR A 39 -5.96 11.95 15.59
C TYR A 39 -5.65 10.50 15.93
N PHE A 40 -5.99 10.09 17.14
CA PHE A 40 -6.09 8.69 17.55
C PHE A 40 -7.51 8.46 18.07
N GLY A 41 -8.39 7.98 17.19
CA GLY A 41 -9.84 8.05 17.37
C GLY A 41 -10.32 9.50 17.30
N HIS A 42 -10.90 10.01 18.38
CA HIS A 42 -11.38 11.40 18.46
C HIS A 42 -10.39 12.34 19.17
N LYS A 43 -9.30 11.80 19.74
CA LYS A 43 -8.32 12.57 20.52
C LYS A 43 -7.18 13.06 19.63
N GLU A 44 -6.87 14.34 19.72
CA GLU A 44 -5.67 14.90 19.10
C GLU A 44 -4.41 14.43 19.83
N ILE A 45 -3.41 13.97 19.08
CA ILE A 45 -2.07 13.60 19.56
C ILE A 45 -1.00 14.34 18.75
N LEU A 46 0.22 14.37 19.28
CA LEU A 46 1.37 14.99 18.63
C LEU A 46 2.43 13.95 18.33
N ILE A 47 2.81 13.80 17.06
CA ILE A 47 3.91 12.94 16.63
C ILE A 47 5.13 13.83 16.30
N PRO A 48 6.33 13.53 16.84
CA PRO A 48 7.53 14.30 16.55
C PRO A 48 7.99 14.08 15.11
N VAL A 49 8.40 15.16 14.48
CA VAL A 49 9.01 15.20 13.15
C VAL A 49 10.45 15.65 13.30
N TYR A 50 11.38 14.88 12.76
CA TYR A 50 12.81 15.14 12.83
C TYR A 50 13.38 15.47 11.46
N LYS A 51 14.35 16.39 11.43
CA LYS A 51 15.15 16.65 10.23
C LYS A 51 16.08 15.48 9.89
N SER A 52 16.65 14.84 10.91
CA SER A 52 17.65 13.76 10.79
C SER A 52 17.04 12.40 11.15
N MET A 53 17.32 11.38 10.34
CA MET A 53 16.92 9.99 10.63
C MET A 53 17.64 9.44 11.86
N ALA A 54 18.95 9.67 11.97
CA ALA A 54 19.74 9.26 13.13
C ALA A 54 19.13 9.74 14.46
N LYS A 55 18.75 11.03 14.51
CA LYS A 55 18.11 11.62 15.70
C LYS A 55 16.75 10.99 16.00
N ALA A 56 15.95 10.69 14.97
CA ALA A 56 14.67 10.02 15.15
C ALA A 56 14.85 8.61 15.72
N ILE A 57 15.79 7.84 15.17
CA ILE A 57 16.08 6.47 15.59
C ILE A 57 16.61 6.43 17.03
N GLU A 58 17.56 7.31 17.38
CA GLU A 58 18.10 7.44 18.73
C GLU A 58 17.01 7.74 19.77
N LYS A 59 16.05 8.62 19.44
CA LYS A 59 14.96 9.01 20.34
C LYS A 59 13.83 7.98 20.43
N HIS A 60 13.77 7.03 19.50
CA HIS A 60 12.71 6.02 19.40
C HIS A 60 13.33 4.63 19.24
N PRO A 61 14.01 4.09 20.27
CA PRO A 61 14.76 2.83 20.18
C PRO A 61 13.88 1.61 19.87
N ASP A 62 12.59 1.67 20.21
CA ASP A 62 11.63 0.58 19.95
C ASP A 62 11.13 0.55 18.48
N ALA A 63 11.44 1.58 17.69
CA ALA A 63 11.07 1.64 16.28
C ALA A 63 11.91 0.64 15.47
N SER A 64 11.26 -0.42 14.99
CA SER A 64 11.91 -1.47 14.18
C SER A 64 11.43 -1.54 12.72
N VAL A 65 10.48 -0.69 12.33
CA VAL A 65 9.96 -0.61 10.96
C VAL A 65 10.15 0.82 10.43
N LEU A 66 10.71 0.94 9.24
CA LEU A 66 10.79 2.21 8.51
C LEU A 66 9.89 2.15 7.26
N ILE A 67 9.02 3.13 7.09
CA ILE A 67 8.23 3.28 5.86
C ILE A 67 8.83 4.43 5.04
N ASN A 68 9.52 4.08 3.96
CA ASN A 68 10.27 5.00 3.12
C ASN A 68 9.41 5.55 1.97
N PHE A 69 8.89 6.76 2.18
CA PHE A 69 8.16 7.56 1.18
C PHE A 69 9.06 8.54 0.39
N ALA A 70 10.38 8.37 0.42
CA ALA A 70 11.28 9.18 -0.40
C ALA A 70 10.97 8.97 -1.89
N SER A 71 11.29 9.96 -2.73
CA SER A 71 11.14 9.82 -4.18
C SER A 71 12.09 8.75 -4.74
N LEU A 72 11.83 8.26 -5.96
CA LEU A 72 12.73 7.32 -6.66
C LEU A 72 14.20 7.77 -6.69
N ARG A 73 14.45 9.09 -6.68
CA ARG A 73 15.79 9.69 -6.72
C ARG A 73 16.52 9.64 -5.38
N SER A 74 15.80 9.50 -4.27
CA SER A 74 16.35 9.59 -2.91
C SER A 74 16.09 8.33 -2.08
N ALA A 75 15.22 7.44 -2.56
CA ALA A 75 14.84 6.21 -1.86
C ALA A 75 16.04 5.28 -1.64
N TYR A 76 16.98 5.21 -2.58
CA TYR A 76 18.21 4.43 -2.42
C TYR A 76 19.04 4.94 -1.24
N ASP A 77 19.44 6.21 -1.24
CA ASP A 77 20.31 6.78 -0.19
C ASP A 77 19.64 6.73 1.19
N ALA A 78 18.35 7.05 1.27
CA ALA A 78 17.60 6.96 2.52
C ALA A 78 17.51 5.52 3.06
N THR A 79 17.40 4.52 2.18
CA THR A 79 17.40 3.11 2.58
C THR A 79 18.80 2.66 3.02
N VAL A 80 19.85 3.10 2.33
CA VAL A 80 21.24 2.81 2.72
C VAL A 80 21.57 3.42 4.08
N GLU A 81 21.11 4.65 4.36
CA GLU A 81 21.22 5.27 5.68
C GLU A 81 20.48 4.43 6.74
N ALA A 82 19.23 4.04 6.47
CA ALA A 82 18.42 3.25 7.38
C ALA A 82 19.04 1.89 7.76
N LEU A 83 19.73 1.24 6.81
CA LEU A 83 20.40 -0.05 7.03
C LEU A 83 21.63 0.04 7.96
N GLN A 84 22.09 1.26 8.29
CA GLN A 84 23.17 1.46 9.26
C GLN A 84 22.68 1.32 10.72
N PHE A 85 21.37 1.31 10.95
CA PHE A 85 20.78 1.27 12.29
C PHE A 85 20.28 -0.15 12.63
N PRO A 86 20.94 -0.86 13.57
CA PRO A 86 20.63 -2.27 13.86
C PRO A 86 19.21 -2.54 14.36
N GLN A 87 18.53 -1.53 14.92
CA GLN A 87 17.15 -1.68 15.40
C GLN A 87 16.13 -1.80 14.27
N VAL A 88 16.45 -1.32 13.06
CA VAL A 88 15.57 -1.38 11.90
C VAL A 88 15.60 -2.79 11.33
N ARG A 89 14.48 -3.52 11.43
CA ARG A 89 14.35 -4.91 10.98
C ARG A 89 13.52 -5.05 9.71
N CYS A 90 12.70 -4.05 9.39
CA CYS A 90 11.88 -4.02 8.18
C CYS A 90 11.86 -2.63 7.56
N ILE A 91 12.06 -2.54 6.25
CA ILE A 91 11.93 -1.29 5.48
C ILE A 91 10.91 -1.50 4.37
N ALA A 92 9.90 -0.64 4.27
CA ALA A 92 8.98 -0.62 3.13
C ALA A 92 9.37 0.52 2.17
N ILE A 93 9.73 0.21 0.93
CA ILE A 93 10.11 1.20 -0.08
C ILE A 93 8.93 1.46 -1.01
N ILE A 94 8.28 2.62 -0.86
CA ILE A 94 7.05 2.93 -1.60
C ILE A 94 7.34 3.43 -3.03
N ALA A 95 8.51 4.03 -3.25
CA ALA A 95 8.86 4.61 -4.53
C ALA A 95 8.88 3.59 -5.66
N GLU A 96 8.26 3.96 -6.78
CA GLU A 96 8.31 3.26 -8.06
C GLU A 96 9.34 3.92 -8.98
N GLY A 97 10.01 3.12 -9.81
CA GLY A 97 11.00 3.60 -10.79
C GLY A 97 12.41 3.79 -10.23
N ILE A 98 12.79 3.06 -9.17
CA ILE A 98 14.18 3.00 -8.73
C ILE A 98 14.97 2.19 -9.78
N PRO A 99 16.13 2.69 -10.27
CA PRO A 99 16.95 1.93 -11.21
C PRO A 99 17.31 0.54 -10.68
N GLU A 100 17.11 -0.50 -11.50
CA GLU A 100 17.31 -1.92 -11.12
C GLU A 100 18.66 -2.18 -10.43
N ASN A 101 19.73 -1.54 -10.91
CA ASN A 101 21.07 -1.70 -10.34
C ASN A 101 21.16 -1.22 -8.88
N PHE A 102 20.44 -0.16 -8.51
CA PHE A 102 20.36 0.31 -7.14
C PHE A 102 19.56 -0.65 -6.27
N THR A 103 18.44 -1.17 -6.77
CA THR A 103 17.65 -2.17 -6.06
C THR A 103 18.46 -3.45 -5.79
N ARG A 104 19.24 -3.96 -6.76
CA ARG A 104 20.16 -5.09 -6.55
C ARG A 104 21.20 -4.82 -5.46
N LYS A 105 21.73 -3.59 -5.37
CA LYS A 105 22.65 -3.19 -4.31
C LYS A 105 21.98 -3.13 -2.93
N LEU A 106 20.68 -2.76 -2.88
CA LEU A 106 19.89 -2.79 -1.66
C LEU A 106 19.64 -4.22 -1.20
N ILE A 107 19.33 -5.16 -2.11
CA ILE A 107 19.14 -6.59 -1.79
C ILE A 107 20.36 -7.13 -1.05
N ILE A 108 21.56 -6.93 -1.59
CA ILE A 108 22.80 -7.44 -0.99
C ILE A 108 23.01 -6.83 0.41
N ARG A 109 22.82 -5.51 0.55
CA ARG A 109 22.99 -4.82 1.83
C ARG A 109 21.95 -5.26 2.87
N ALA A 110 20.70 -5.45 2.45
CA ALA A 110 19.62 -5.92 3.30
C ALA A 110 19.90 -7.33 3.82
N GLN A 111 20.37 -8.23 2.96
CA GLN A 111 20.80 -9.58 3.35
C GLN A 111 21.96 -9.55 4.34
N GLN A 112 22.98 -8.72 4.11
CA GLN A 112 24.12 -8.56 5.02
C GLN A 112 23.69 -8.01 6.39
N ALA A 113 22.70 -7.11 6.41
CA ALA A 113 22.17 -6.52 7.64
C ALA A 113 21.09 -7.37 8.32
N GLY A 114 20.61 -8.44 7.68
CA GLY A 114 19.48 -9.23 8.18
C GLY A 114 18.15 -8.46 8.22
N VAL A 115 17.96 -7.49 7.32
CA VAL A 115 16.78 -6.60 7.27
C VAL A 115 15.85 -7.03 6.13
N THR A 116 14.57 -7.18 6.44
CA THR A 116 13.54 -7.43 5.42
C THR A 116 13.21 -6.13 4.69
N ILE A 117 13.22 -6.12 3.36
CA ILE A 117 12.76 -4.98 2.58
C ILE A 117 11.55 -5.37 1.74
N ILE A 118 10.40 -4.73 1.97
CA ILE A 118 9.18 -4.88 1.17
C ILE A 118 9.17 -3.79 0.10
N GLY A 119 9.11 -4.17 -1.18
CA GLY A 119 9.25 -3.26 -2.31
C GLY A 119 10.61 -3.39 -3.01
N PRO A 120 11.01 -2.44 -3.88
CA PRO A 120 10.34 -1.15 -4.18
C PRO A 120 9.04 -1.29 -4.99
N ALA A 121 8.44 -0.15 -5.38
CA ALA A 121 7.21 -0.09 -6.15
C ALA A 121 6.05 -0.88 -5.50
N THR A 122 5.85 -0.66 -4.20
CA THR A 122 4.82 -1.34 -3.41
C THR A 122 3.94 -0.35 -2.65
N VAL A 123 2.69 -0.75 -2.39
CA VAL A 123 1.86 -0.08 -1.39
C VAL A 123 2.24 -0.49 0.04
N GLY A 124 2.94 -1.64 0.18
CA GLY A 124 3.38 -2.23 1.44
C GLY A 124 2.69 -3.55 1.74
N GLY A 125 1.94 -3.59 2.83
CA GLY A 125 1.33 -4.78 3.39
C GLY A 125 0.46 -4.47 4.60
N ILE A 126 -0.41 -5.41 4.95
CA ILE A 126 -1.36 -5.27 6.05
C ILE A 126 -1.42 -6.58 6.84
N LYS A 127 -1.34 -6.46 8.16
CA LYS A 127 -1.60 -7.54 9.12
C LYS A 127 -2.80 -7.10 9.96
N PRO A 128 -4.03 -7.52 9.60
CA PRO A 128 -5.26 -7.15 10.32
C PRO A 128 -5.18 -7.32 11.83
N GLY A 129 -5.64 -6.32 12.58
CA GLY A 129 -5.53 -6.26 14.04
C GLY A 129 -4.12 -5.92 14.57
N CYS A 130 -3.11 -5.81 13.71
CA CYS A 130 -1.71 -5.62 14.12
C CYS A 130 -1.09 -4.37 13.52
N PHE A 131 -0.88 -4.29 12.21
CA PHE A 131 -0.14 -3.18 11.59
C PHE A 131 -0.47 -3.06 10.11
N LYS A 132 -0.50 -1.84 9.57
CA LYS A 132 -0.56 -1.61 8.13
C LYS A 132 0.56 -0.67 7.70
N ILE A 133 1.14 -0.94 6.53
CA ILE A 133 2.19 -0.09 5.95
C ILE A 133 1.52 1.01 5.13
N GLY A 134 1.63 2.25 5.61
CA GLY A 134 1.25 3.44 4.86
C GLY A 134 -0.20 3.42 4.38
N ASN A 135 -0.38 3.42 3.06
CA ASN A 135 -1.69 3.50 2.40
C ASN A 135 -2.33 2.13 2.11
N THR A 136 -1.73 1.02 2.56
CA THR A 136 -2.27 -0.32 2.30
C THR A 136 -3.70 -0.45 2.83
N GLY A 137 -4.62 -0.99 2.04
CA GLY A 137 -6.04 -1.11 2.41
C GLY A 137 -6.86 0.16 2.22
N GLY A 138 -6.25 1.28 1.80
CA GLY A 138 -6.97 2.50 1.44
C GLY A 138 -7.60 3.25 2.62
N MET A 139 -8.75 3.87 2.36
CA MET A 139 -9.54 4.62 3.34
C MET A 139 -10.23 3.69 4.35
N MET A 140 -10.68 4.26 5.47
CA MET A 140 -11.31 3.50 6.55
C MET A 140 -12.54 2.70 6.07
N ASP A 141 -13.33 3.25 5.15
CA ASP A 141 -14.51 2.57 4.59
C ASP A 141 -14.15 1.20 3.99
N ASN A 142 -13.01 1.10 3.30
CA ASN A 142 -12.53 -0.16 2.74
C ASN A 142 -11.95 -1.10 3.81
N ILE A 143 -11.24 -0.56 4.82
CA ILE A 143 -10.79 -1.34 5.98
C ILE A 143 -11.98 -2.02 6.69
N MET A 144 -13.09 -1.30 6.82
CA MET A 144 -14.31 -1.80 7.44
C MET A 144 -15.05 -2.79 6.53
N ALA A 145 -15.23 -2.45 5.25
CA ALA A 145 -15.91 -3.31 4.27
C ALA A 145 -15.22 -4.67 4.09
N SER A 146 -13.89 -4.68 4.00
CA SER A 146 -13.10 -5.91 3.89
C SER A 146 -12.73 -6.54 5.25
N LYS A 147 -13.31 -6.04 6.36
CA LYS A 147 -13.12 -6.56 7.72
C LYS A 147 -11.65 -6.67 8.17
N LEU A 148 -10.80 -5.74 7.71
CA LEU A 148 -9.35 -5.74 7.91
C LEU A 148 -8.93 -5.28 9.33
N TYR A 149 -9.88 -4.92 10.19
CA TYR A 149 -9.63 -4.57 11.59
C TYR A 149 -9.39 -5.79 12.50
N ARG A 150 -9.68 -7.02 12.02
CA ARG A 150 -9.49 -8.28 12.76
C ARG A 150 -8.82 -9.35 11.89
N PRO A 151 -7.97 -10.22 12.46
CA PRO A 151 -7.30 -11.27 11.69
C PRO A 151 -8.26 -12.40 11.31
N GLY A 152 -8.12 -12.89 10.08
CA GLY A 152 -8.64 -14.19 9.64
C GLY A 152 -7.54 -15.25 9.60
N SER A 153 -7.66 -16.22 8.69
CA SER A 153 -6.75 -17.38 8.57
C SER A 153 -5.98 -17.44 7.25
N VAL A 154 -6.27 -16.52 6.32
CA VAL A 154 -5.72 -16.54 4.95
C VAL A 154 -4.58 -15.53 4.84
N ALA A 155 -3.38 -15.97 4.48
CA ALA A 155 -2.28 -15.07 4.15
C ALA A 155 -2.14 -14.94 2.63
N TYR A 156 -1.76 -13.76 2.13
CA TYR A 156 -1.48 -13.59 0.71
C TYR A 156 -0.19 -12.84 0.43
N VAL A 157 0.38 -13.12 -0.73
CA VAL A 157 1.48 -12.37 -1.32
C VAL A 157 1.19 -12.06 -2.79
N SER A 158 1.40 -10.81 -3.21
CA SER A 158 1.12 -10.35 -4.56
C SER A 158 2.22 -9.42 -5.09
N ARG A 159 2.36 -9.31 -6.42
CA ARG A 159 3.16 -8.26 -7.05
C ARG A 159 2.49 -6.87 -6.97
N SER A 160 1.22 -6.80 -7.37
CA SER A 160 0.49 -5.54 -7.52
C SER A 160 -0.07 -5.04 -6.19
N GLY A 161 0.20 -3.77 -5.86
CA GLY A 161 -0.45 -3.10 -4.73
C GLY A 161 -1.96 -2.92 -4.91
N GLY A 162 -2.40 -2.63 -6.14
CA GLY A 162 -3.83 -2.49 -6.46
C GLY A 162 -4.57 -3.82 -6.31
N MET A 163 -4.04 -4.89 -6.89
CA MET A 163 -4.65 -6.22 -6.76
C MET A 163 -4.57 -6.76 -5.33
N SER A 164 -3.59 -6.33 -4.52
CA SER A 164 -3.58 -6.68 -3.09
C SER A 164 -4.82 -6.14 -2.37
N ASN A 165 -5.33 -4.96 -2.76
CA ASN A 165 -6.58 -4.45 -2.21
C ASN A 165 -7.80 -5.21 -2.72
N GLU A 166 -7.78 -5.66 -3.98
CA GLU A 166 -8.83 -6.55 -4.50
C GLU A 166 -8.80 -7.92 -3.81
N LEU A 167 -7.62 -8.48 -3.51
CA LEU A 167 -7.50 -9.70 -2.73
C LEU A 167 -8.08 -9.52 -1.32
N ASN A 168 -7.89 -8.37 -0.66
CA ASN A 168 -8.55 -8.08 0.61
C ASN A 168 -10.07 -8.19 0.48
N ASN A 169 -10.64 -7.61 -0.58
CA ASN A 169 -12.06 -7.66 -0.87
C ASN A 169 -12.54 -9.11 -1.11
N ILE A 170 -11.95 -9.82 -2.09
CA ILE A 170 -12.35 -11.18 -2.44
C ILE A 170 -12.22 -12.13 -1.23
N ILE A 171 -11.08 -12.12 -0.54
CA ILE A 171 -10.83 -12.98 0.62
C ILE A 171 -11.85 -12.71 1.73
N SER A 172 -12.19 -11.45 1.99
CA SER A 172 -13.17 -11.08 3.01
C SER A 172 -14.59 -11.59 2.73
N GLN A 173 -14.95 -11.76 1.46
CA GLN A 173 -16.27 -12.23 1.04
C GLN A 173 -16.39 -13.76 1.08
N VAL A 174 -15.29 -14.48 0.84
CA VAL A 174 -15.33 -15.95 0.66
C VAL A 174 -14.67 -16.75 1.78
N THR A 175 -14.04 -16.09 2.76
CA THR A 175 -13.33 -16.73 3.90
C THR A 175 -13.58 -15.96 5.21
N ASN A 176 -12.93 -16.35 6.32
CA ASN A 176 -12.96 -15.55 7.57
C ASN A 176 -12.10 -14.27 7.52
N GLY A 177 -11.38 -14.03 6.43
CA GLY A 177 -10.60 -12.81 6.21
C GLY A 177 -9.09 -13.03 6.16
N VAL A 178 -8.39 -11.92 5.97
CA VAL A 178 -6.93 -11.88 5.83
C VAL A 178 -6.24 -12.00 7.20
N TYR A 179 -5.24 -12.86 7.30
CA TYR A 179 -4.30 -12.92 8.41
C TYR A 179 -3.13 -11.95 8.22
N GLU A 180 -2.49 -12.00 7.04
CA GLU A 180 -1.40 -11.10 6.65
C GLU A 180 -1.33 -11.03 5.12
N GLY A 181 -1.26 -9.82 4.57
CA GLY A 181 -1.17 -9.55 3.14
C GLY A 181 0.06 -8.71 2.82
N VAL A 182 0.83 -9.11 1.81
CA VAL A 182 2.03 -8.37 1.37
C VAL A 182 2.03 -8.16 -0.14
N ALA A 183 2.26 -6.92 -0.56
CA ALA A 183 2.62 -6.61 -1.93
C ALA A 183 4.16 -6.51 -2.02
N ILE A 184 4.81 -7.42 -2.73
CA ILE A 184 6.28 -7.40 -2.86
C ILE A 184 6.77 -6.31 -3.82
N GLY A 185 5.90 -5.83 -4.69
CA GLY A 185 6.16 -4.74 -5.63
C GLY A 185 6.41 -5.20 -7.07
N GLY A 186 6.13 -4.29 -8.01
CA GLY A 186 6.15 -4.54 -9.46
C GLY A 186 7.54 -4.45 -10.12
N ASP A 187 8.57 -4.05 -9.36
CA ASP A 187 9.93 -3.97 -9.90
C ASP A 187 10.50 -5.36 -10.26
N ARG A 188 11.40 -5.39 -11.25
CA ARG A 188 12.03 -6.64 -11.73
C ARG A 188 12.74 -7.42 -10.61
N TYR A 189 13.38 -6.70 -9.70
CA TYR A 189 14.09 -7.25 -8.55
C TYR A 189 13.46 -6.75 -7.25
N PRO A 190 12.33 -7.32 -6.79
CA PRO A 190 11.79 -6.97 -5.49
C PRO A 190 12.78 -7.40 -4.41
N CYS A 191 12.92 -6.63 -3.34
CA CYS A 191 13.92 -6.92 -2.32
C CYS A 191 13.56 -8.11 -1.43
N SER A 192 12.27 -8.41 -1.30
CA SER A 192 11.74 -9.65 -0.76
C SER A 192 10.86 -10.33 -1.82
N THR A 193 10.94 -11.64 -1.94
CA THR A 193 10.28 -12.38 -3.02
C THR A 193 9.07 -13.17 -2.53
N PHE A 194 8.36 -13.83 -3.46
CA PHE A 194 7.27 -14.74 -3.09
C PHE A 194 7.73 -15.79 -2.07
N CYS A 195 8.87 -16.43 -2.32
CA CYS A 195 9.40 -17.49 -1.47
C CYS A 195 9.60 -17.00 -0.03
N ASP A 196 10.16 -15.80 0.15
CA ASP A 196 10.43 -15.23 1.47
C ASP A 196 9.15 -15.11 2.31
N HIS A 197 8.05 -14.63 1.71
CA HIS A 197 6.79 -14.47 2.42
C HIS A 197 6.02 -15.79 2.56
N LEU A 198 6.01 -16.64 1.54
CA LEU A 198 5.36 -17.96 1.59
C LEU A 198 5.95 -18.84 2.69
N LEU A 199 7.28 -18.85 2.86
CA LEU A 199 7.93 -19.59 3.94
C LEU A 199 7.60 -19.03 5.33
N ARG A 200 7.48 -17.70 5.48
CA ARG A 200 6.98 -17.12 6.74
C ARG A 200 5.55 -17.54 7.03
N PHE A 201 4.69 -17.56 6.02
CA PHE A 201 3.29 -17.97 6.15
C PHE A 201 3.14 -19.46 6.45
N GLU A 202 3.97 -20.31 5.85
CA GLU A 202 4.05 -21.73 6.18
C GLU A 202 4.41 -21.94 7.66
N ASN A 203 5.38 -21.17 8.17
CA ASN A 203 5.85 -21.29 9.54
C ASN A 203 4.93 -20.65 10.59
N ASP A 204 3.97 -19.79 10.21
CA ASP A 204 3.02 -19.19 11.16
C ASP A 204 1.82 -20.11 11.40
N PRO A 205 1.63 -20.70 12.60
CA PRO A 205 0.55 -21.64 12.86
C PRO A 205 -0.85 -21.03 12.75
N LYS A 206 -1.00 -19.69 12.75
CA LYS A 206 -2.29 -19.01 12.59
C LYS A 206 -2.72 -18.93 11.11
N VAL A 207 -1.77 -19.01 10.18
CA VAL A 207 -2.08 -19.12 8.75
C VAL A 207 -2.50 -20.54 8.44
N LYS A 208 -3.67 -20.72 7.83
CA LYS A 208 -4.22 -22.03 7.45
C LYS A 208 -4.29 -22.25 5.95
N MET A 209 -4.27 -21.17 5.18
CA MET A 209 -4.36 -21.16 3.73
C MET A 209 -3.52 -19.99 3.19
N ILE A 210 -2.87 -20.21 2.05
CA ILE A 210 -2.00 -19.21 1.43
C ILE A 210 -2.51 -18.89 0.02
N VAL A 211 -2.46 -17.62 -0.36
CA VAL A 211 -2.82 -17.14 -1.70
C VAL A 211 -1.62 -16.42 -2.33
N MET A 212 -1.28 -16.78 -3.56
CA MET A 212 -0.24 -16.11 -4.34
C MET A 212 -0.83 -15.54 -5.62
N LEU A 213 -0.61 -14.24 -5.83
CA LEU A 213 -0.96 -13.59 -7.09
C LEU A 213 0.32 -13.15 -7.82
N GLY A 214 0.77 -14.03 -8.71
CA GLY A 214 1.92 -13.86 -9.59
C GLY A 214 1.60 -13.01 -10.81
N GLU A 215 2.61 -12.79 -11.66
CA GLU A 215 2.50 -11.96 -12.86
C GLU A 215 3.35 -12.55 -14.00
N ILE A 216 3.10 -12.10 -15.23
CA ILE A 216 4.01 -12.29 -16.36
C ILE A 216 5.39 -11.67 -16.07
N GLY A 217 6.45 -12.28 -16.62
CA GLY A 217 7.82 -11.78 -16.52
C GLY A 217 8.61 -12.35 -15.34
N GLY A 218 9.88 -12.65 -15.56
CA GLY A 218 10.74 -13.33 -14.59
C GLY A 218 10.33 -14.79 -14.31
N VAL A 219 11.03 -15.42 -13.37
CA VAL A 219 10.93 -16.88 -13.10
C VAL A 219 10.78 -17.21 -11.61
N GLU A 220 10.40 -16.24 -10.79
CA GLU A 220 10.34 -16.40 -9.33
C GLU A 220 9.30 -17.44 -8.89
N GLU A 221 8.19 -17.55 -9.61
CA GLU A 221 7.12 -18.52 -9.32
C GLU A 221 7.57 -19.98 -9.48
N TYR A 222 8.59 -20.26 -10.30
CA TYR A 222 9.13 -21.62 -10.40
C TYR A 222 9.86 -22.07 -9.14
N LYS A 223 10.46 -21.14 -8.39
CA LYS A 223 11.02 -21.47 -7.06
C LYS A 223 9.91 -21.87 -6.09
N VAL A 224 8.71 -21.31 -6.23
CA VAL A 224 7.54 -21.73 -5.46
C VAL A 224 7.13 -23.16 -5.84
N CYS A 225 7.18 -23.50 -7.13
CA CYS A 225 7.00 -24.89 -7.59
C CYS A 225 8.02 -25.85 -6.97
N GLU A 226 9.29 -25.44 -6.85
CA GLU A 226 10.33 -26.22 -6.17
C GLU A 226 10.01 -26.40 -4.68
N LEU A 227 9.60 -25.34 -3.98
CA LEU A 227 9.21 -25.41 -2.57
C LEU A 227 8.01 -26.34 -2.32
N LEU A 228 7.03 -26.37 -3.22
CA LEU A 228 5.91 -27.31 -3.16
C LEU A 228 6.37 -28.75 -3.35
N LYS A 229 7.19 -29.01 -4.38
CA LYS A 229 7.72 -30.35 -4.69
C LYS A 229 8.64 -30.89 -3.59
N ASP A 230 9.44 -30.01 -2.98
CA ASP A 230 10.29 -30.32 -1.83
C ASP A 230 9.48 -30.57 -0.53
N GLY A 231 8.16 -30.33 -0.54
CA GLY A 231 7.32 -30.43 0.65
C GLY A 231 7.64 -29.37 1.71
N LYS A 232 8.27 -28.24 1.30
CA LYS A 232 8.57 -27.10 2.19
C LYS A 232 7.36 -26.19 2.37
N ILE A 233 6.42 -26.18 1.42
CA ILE A 233 5.10 -25.57 1.56
C ILE A 233 4.08 -26.71 1.59
N LYS A 234 3.41 -26.90 2.73
CA LYS A 234 2.43 -27.97 2.93
C LYS A 234 1.02 -27.44 3.12
N LYS A 235 0.86 -26.17 3.51
CA LYS A 235 -0.46 -25.55 3.58
C LYS A 235 -1.06 -25.40 2.17
N PRO A 236 -2.39 -25.45 2.03
CA PRO A 236 -3.03 -25.24 0.75
C PRO A 236 -2.63 -23.88 0.15
N LEU A 237 -2.03 -23.92 -1.03
CA LEU A 237 -1.62 -22.75 -1.79
C LEU A 237 -2.56 -22.57 -2.99
N VAL A 238 -3.32 -21.48 -3.00
CA VAL A 238 -4.04 -21.01 -4.19
C VAL A 238 -3.16 -20.05 -4.94
N ALA A 239 -2.94 -20.29 -6.22
CA ALA A 239 -2.02 -19.47 -7.01
C ALA A 239 -2.61 -19.10 -8.37
N TRP A 240 -2.39 -17.86 -8.79
CA TRP A 240 -2.73 -17.40 -10.14
C TRP A 240 -1.70 -16.38 -10.62
N CYS A 241 -1.19 -16.56 -11.82
CA CYS A 241 -0.34 -15.58 -12.51
C CYS A 241 -1.16 -14.82 -13.54
N ILE A 242 -1.23 -13.49 -13.39
CA ILE A 242 -1.91 -12.59 -14.34
C ILE A 242 -1.03 -12.30 -15.57
N GLY A 243 -1.63 -11.80 -16.66
CA GLY A 243 -0.92 -11.51 -17.92
C GLY A 243 -1.05 -12.61 -18.98
N THR A 244 -2.08 -13.46 -18.89
CA THR A 244 -2.38 -14.51 -19.88
C THR A 244 -2.73 -13.96 -21.26
N CYS A 245 -3.15 -12.69 -21.35
CA CYS A 245 -3.45 -12.02 -22.61
C CYS A 245 -2.21 -11.86 -23.52
N ALA A 246 -1.01 -11.84 -22.95
CA ALA A 246 0.23 -11.60 -23.71
C ALA A 246 0.47 -12.63 -24.82
N SER A 247 0.03 -13.88 -24.63
CA SER A 247 0.15 -14.93 -25.66
C SER A 247 -0.73 -14.71 -26.89
N PHE A 248 -1.72 -13.82 -26.80
CA PHE A 248 -2.61 -13.47 -27.91
C PHE A 248 -2.18 -12.19 -28.63
N LEU A 249 -1.16 -11.50 -28.12
CA LEU A 249 -0.64 -10.28 -28.70
C LEU A 249 0.46 -10.63 -29.73
N PRO A 250 0.47 -9.97 -30.91
CA PRO A 250 1.37 -10.33 -32.00
C PRO A 250 2.84 -9.91 -31.77
N SER A 251 3.09 -9.00 -30.82
CA SER A 251 4.40 -8.47 -30.48
C SER A 251 4.63 -8.52 -28.98
N GLU A 252 5.90 -8.49 -28.57
CA GLU A 252 6.26 -8.32 -27.15
C GLU A 252 5.67 -7.00 -26.62
N VAL A 253 4.99 -7.07 -25.48
CA VAL A 253 4.39 -5.92 -24.80
C VAL A 253 4.94 -5.83 -23.39
N GLN A 254 5.55 -4.69 -23.08
CA GLN A 254 5.87 -4.30 -21.71
C GLN A 254 4.58 -3.81 -21.05
N PHE A 255 4.14 -4.49 -19.98
CA PHE A 255 3.03 -4.02 -19.16
C PHE A 255 3.49 -2.97 -18.14
N GLY A 256 2.54 -2.38 -17.41
CA GLY A 256 2.78 -1.21 -16.54
C GLY A 256 3.87 -1.41 -15.49
N HIS A 257 3.90 -2.57 -14.81
CA HIS A 257 4.98 -2.87 -13.87
C HIS A 257 6.31 -3.11 -14.58
N SER A 258 7.41 -2.58 -14.04
CA SER A 258 8.74 -2.71 -14.62
C SER A 258 9.17 -4.17 -14.87
N GLY A 259 8.77 -5.11 -14.01
CA GLY A 259 9.07 -6.54 -14.18
C GLY A 259 8.14 -7.30 -15.15
N ALA A 260 7.05 -6.69 -15.61
CA ALA A 260 5.98 -7.36 -16.35
C ALA A 260 6.25 -7.38 -17.87
N SER A 261 7.32 -8.08 -18.25
CA SER A 261 7.67 -8.38 -19.63
C SER A 261 8.27 -9.77 -19.71
N ALA A 262 7.89 -10.54 -20.74
CA ALA A 262 8.35 -11.90 -20.96
C ALA A 262 9.20 -11.96 -22.24
N GLY A 263 10.48 -12.27 -22.11
CA GLY A 263 11.39 -12.51 -23.24
C GLY A 263 11.49 -13.99 -23.64
N ALA A 264 10.86 -14.88 -22.86
CA ALA A 264 10.90 -16.33 -23.09
C ALA A 264 9.60 -17.00 -22.65
N GLU A 265 9.31 -18.21 -23.18
CA GLU A 265 8.09 -18.97 -22.84
C GLU A 265 7.95 -19.22 -21.33
N LYS A 266 9.05 -19.49 -20.63
CA LYS A 266 9.06 -19.67 -19.17
C LYS A 266 8.60 -18.42 -18.42
N GLU A 267 8.77 -17.23 -18.98
CA GLU A 267 8.35 -16.00 -18.32
C GLU A 267 6.86 -15.69 -18.54
N THR A 268 6.17 -16.45 -19.38
CA THR A 268 4.73 -16.26 -19.65
C THR A 268 3.86 -16.71 -18.49
N ALA A 269 2.78 -15.95 -18.22
CA ALA A 269 1.82 -16.29 -17.18
C ALA A 269 1.19 -17.68 -17.36
N CYS A 270 0.88 -18.07 -18.60
CA CYS A 270 0.32 -19.37 -18.95
C CYS A 270 1.26 -20.53 -18.57
N SER A 271 2.55 -20.40 -18.87
CA SER A 271 3.57 -21.41 -18.51
C SER A 271 3.72 -21.55 -17.00
N LYS A 272 3.76 -20.42 -16.28
CA LYS A 272 3.82 -20.40 -14.81
C LYS A 272 2.59 -21.04 -14.17
N ASN A 273 1.38 -20.71 -14.64
CA ASN A 273 0.13 -21.30 -14.14
C ASN A 273 0.11 -22.82 -14.32
N ARG A 274 0.57 -23.33 -15.47
CA ARG A 274 0.70 -24.78 -15.71
C ARG A 274 1.69 -25.41 -14.73
N ALA A 275 2.87 -24.82 -14.58
CA ALA A 275 3.91 -25.34 -13.68
C ALA A 275 3.48 -25.35 -12.20
N LEU A 276 2.77 -24.31 -11.74
CA LEU A 276 2.21 -24.25 -10.38
C LEU A 276 1.18 -25.34 -10.15
N LYS A 277 0.29 -25.55 -11.14
CA LYS A 277 -0.73 -26.61 -11.08
C LYS A 277 -0.09 -28.00 -11.01
N GLU A 278 0.92 -28.26 -11.84
CA GLU A 278 1.69 -29.52 -11.82
C GLU A 278 2.47 -29.74 -10.52
N ALA A 279 2.88 -28.65 -9.86
CA ALA A 279 3.56 -28.71 -8.57
C ALA A 279 2.61 -28.92 -7.38
N GLY A 280 1.29 -28.91 -7.59
CA GLY A 280 0.29 -29.16 -6.55
C GLY A 280 -0.38 -27.92 -5.96
N ALA A 281 -0.12 -26.72 -6.50
CA ALA A 281 -0.92 -25.55 -6.15
C ALA A 281 -2.32 -25.62 -6.78
N HIS A 282 -3.30 -25.04 -6.09
CA HIS A 282 -4.65 -24.87 -6.61
C HIS A 282 -4.69 -23.66 -7.54
N VAL A 283 -4.71 -23.93 -8.84
CA VAL A 283 -4.70 -22.89 -9.89
C VAL A 283 -6.08 -22.85 -10.58
N PRO A 284 -6.83 -21.73 -10.49
CA PRO A 284 -8.11 -21.58 -11.20
C PRO A 284 -7.92 -21.48 -12.72
N ASN A 285 -9.00 -21.53 -13.50
CA ASN A 285 -8.90 -21.39 -14.96
C ASN A 285 -8.71 -19.94 -15.41
N THR A 286 -9.34 -19.01 -14.69
CA THR A 286 -9.25 -17.57 -14.90
C THR A 286 -9.13 -16.84 -13.56
N PHE A 287 -8.91 -15.52 -13.61
CA PHE A 287 -8.92 -14.71 -12.39
C PHE A 287 -10.30 -14.66 -11.72
N ASP A 288 -11.39 -14.68 -12.51
CA ASP A 288 -12.76 -14.64 -11.97
C ASP A 288 -13.10 -15.88 -11.13
N ASP A 289 -12.50 -17.03 -11.49
CA ASP A 289 -12.63 -18.30 -10.78
C ASP A 289 -11.84 -18.35 -9.46
N LEU A 290 -10.99 -17.35 -9.18
CA LEU A 290 -10.12 -17.32 -8.00
C LEU A 290 -10.94 -17.35 -6.71
N ALA A 291 -12.04 -16.58 -6.64
CA ALA A 291 -12.94 -16.53 -5.50
C ALA A 291 -13.56 -17.90 -5.19
N THR A 292 -14.06 -18.58 -6.22
CA THR A 292 -14.67 -19.91 -6.12
C THR A 292 -13.64 -20.96 -5.67
N CYS A 293 -12.43 -20.91 -6.23
CA CYS A 293 -11.33 -21.79 -5.85
C CYS A 293 -10.96 -21.61 -4.37
N MET A 294 -10.83 -20.36 -3.92
CA MET A 294 -10.50 -20.05 -2.52
C MET A 294 -11.61 -20.51 -1.56
N LYS A 295 -12.87 -20.23 -1.90
CA LYS A 295 -14.03 -20.62 -1.10
C LYS A 295 -14.06 -22.11 -0.83
N LYS A 296 -13.88 -22.92 -1.87
CA LYS A 296 -13.89 -24.39 -1.77
C LYS A 296 -12.86 -24.90 -0.76
N ILE A 297 -11.61 -24.46 -0.89
CA ILE A 297 -10.51 -24.88 -0.01
C ILE A 297 -10.75 -24.39 1.43
N TYR A 298 -11.24 -23.17 1.59
CA TYR A 298 -11.59 -22.65 2.90
C TYR A 298 -12.68 -23.48 3.59
N GLU A 299 -13.74 -23.84 2.87
CA GLU A 299 -14.81 -24.70 3.39
C GLU A 299 -14.31 -26.10 3.79
N GLU A 300 -13.43 -26.71 2.99
CA GLU A 300 -12.76 -27.97 3.33
C GLU A 300 -11.93 -27.84 4.63
N LEU A 301 -11.18 -26.76 4.80
CA LEU A 301 -10.41 -26.50 6.02
C LEU A 301 -11.28 -26.27 7.27
N VAL A 302 -12.47 -25.70 7.10
CA VAL A 302 -13.46 -25.55 8.19
C VAL A 302 -14.07 -26.92 8.53
N GLN A 303 -14.44 -27.73 7.54
CA GLN A 303 -14.97 -29.08 7.74
C GLN A 303 -13.96 -30.00 8.42
N ASP A 304 -12.68 -29.90 8.05
CA ASP A 304 -11.56 -30.59 8.69
C ASP A 304 -11.26 -30.10 10.13
N GLY A 305 -11.92 -29.05 10.61
CA GLY A 305 -11.67 -28.44 11.92
C GLY A 305 -10.34 -27.68 12.03
N LYS A 306 -9.61 -27.47 10.92
CA LYS A 306 -8.34 -26.72 10.88
C LYS A 306 -8.56 -25.22 11.04
N ILE A 307 -9.72 -24.72 10.62
CA ILE A 307 -10.17 -23.34 10.84
C ILE A 307 -11.36 -23.36 11.78
N GLN A 308 -11.25 -22.64 12.90
CA GLN A 308 -12.34 -22.39 13.81
C GLN A 308 -12.96 -21.02 13.49
N LEU A 309 -14.28 -21.00 13.36
CA LEU A 309 -15.03 -19.75 13.19
C LEU A 309 -15.09 -19.02 14.52
N LEU A 310 -14.77 -17.73 14.48
CA LEU A 310 -14.82 -16.84 15.64
C LEU A 310 -15.95 -15.83 15.47
N ASP A 311 -16.60 -15.49 16.58
CA ASP A 311 -17.63 -14.47 16.58
C ASP A 311 -17.07 -13.11 16.16
N GLU A 312 -17.82 -12.40 15.31
CA GLU A 312 -17.44 -11.09 14.84
C GLU A 312 -17.71 -10.04 15.92
N LYS A 313 -16.65 -9.31 16.31
CA LYS A 313 -16.74 -8.21 17.25
C LYS A 313 -16.75 -6.89 16.48
N PRO A 314 -17.71 -6.00 16.73
CA PRO A 314 -17.72 -4.70 16.07
C PRO A 314 -16.47 -3.90 16.47
N PRO A 315 -15.81 -3.23 15.52
CA PRO A 315 -14.68 -2.36 15.83
C PRO A 315 -15.16 -1.05 16.49
N PRO A 316 -14.28 -0.34 17.21
CA PRO A 316 -14.55 1.01 17.69
C PRO A 316 -14.95 1.95 16.54
N ALA A 317 -15.96 2.78 16.76
CA ALA A 317 -16.34 3.80 15.80
C ALA A 317 -15.30 4.93 15.73
N VAL A 318 -14.94 5.33 14.51
CA VAL A 318 -14.14 6.53 14.23
C VAL A 318 -15.08 7.61 13.68
N PRO A 319 -15.04 8.85 14.22
CA PRO A 319 -15.82 9.94 13.66
C PRO A 319 -15.49 10.19 12.18
N MET A 320 -16.49 10.51 11.38
CA MET A 320 -16.29 10.89 10.00
C MET A 320 -15.53 12.22 9.90
N ASP A 321 -14.55 12.28 8.99
CA ASP A 321 -13.83 13.52 8.70
C ASP A 321 -14.78 14.64 8.26
N TYR A 322 -14.58 15.84 8.83
CA TYR A 322 -15.38 17.01 8.49
C TYR A 322 -15.36 17.32 6.98
N SER A 323 -14.20 17.17 6.32
CA SER A 323 -14.08 17.38 4.88
C SER A 323 -14.94 16.40 4.08
N TRP A 324 -14.96 15.14 4.48
CA TRP A 324 -15.74 14.09 3.82
C TRP A 324 -17.24 14.28 4.03
N ALA A 325 -17.66 14.56 5.28
CA ALA A 325 -19.05 14.85 5.59
C ALA A 325 -19.58 16.08 4.83
N ARG A 326 -18.73 17.10 4.63
CA ARG A 326 -19.07 18.29 3.84
C ARG A 326 -19.16 17.99 2.35
N GLU A 327 -18.24 17.20 1.82
CA GLU A 327 -18.21 16.79 0.41
C GLU A 327 -19.45 15.97 0.03
N LEU A 328 -19.87 15.06 0.91
CA LEU A 328 -21.10 14.28 0.76
C LEU A 328 -22.39 15.07 1.06
N GLY A 329 -22.29 16.33 1.51
CA GLY A 329 -23.45 17.16 1.84
C GLY A 329 -24.21 16.72 3.11
N LEU A 330 -23.62 15.88 3.96
CA LEU A 330 -24.24 15.37 5.19
C LEU A 330 -24.33 16.44 6.28
N ILE A 331 -23.47 17.46 6.21
CA ILE A 331 -23.43 18.57 7.15
C ILE A 331 -23.37 19.91 6.40
N ARG A 332 -23.83 20.97 7.07
CA ARG A 332 -23.65 22.36 6.64
C ARG A 332 -22.90 23.14 7.71
N LYS A 333 -21.91 23.92 7.29
CA LYS A 333 -21.19 24.87 8.15
C LYS A 333 -21.31 26.26 7.55
N PRO A 334 -21.85 27.27 8.27
CA PRO A 334 -21.91 28.63 7.75
C PRO A 334 -20.51 29.18 7.52
N SER A 335 -20.33 29.97 6.45
CA SER A 335 -19.09 30.67 6.16
C SER A 335 -18.90 31.83 7.14
N SER A 336 -17.75 31.87 7.81
CA SER A 336 -17.40 32.99 8.72
C SER A 336 -16.98 34.26 7.98
N PHE A 337 -16.58 34.14 6.71
CA PHE A 337 -16.09 35.25 5.89
C PHE A 337 -16.82 35.28 4.55
N MET A 338 -17.01 36.48 4.01
CA MET A 338 -17.48 36.72 2.65
C MET A 338 -16.43 37.57 1.92
N SER A 339 -15.98 37.11 0.76
CA SER A 339 -15.12 37.87 -0.16
C SER A 339 -15.83 38.01 -1.50
N SER A 340 -15.69 39.17 -2.15
CA SER A 340 -16.34 39.45 -3.45
C SER A 340 -15.43 40.13 -4.48
N ILE A 341 -14.14 40.25 -4.17
CA ILE A 341 -13.19 41.02 -4.99
C ILE A 341 -12.18 40.12 -5.72
N CYS A 342 -11.92 38.93 -5.20
CA CYS A 342 -10.95 37.99 -5.74
C CYS A 342 -11.44 36.56 -5.51
N ASP A 343 -11.24 35.69 -6.51
CA ASP A 343 -11.40 34.23 -6.37
C ASP A 343 -10.19 33.52 -6.97
N GLU A 344 -9.38 32.95 -6.10
CA GLU A 344 -8.15 32.22 -6.43
C GLU A 344 -8.32 30.69 -6.41
N ARG A 345 -9.54 30.18 -6.18
CA ARG A 345 -9.78 28.74 -6.00
C ARG A 345 -9.90 27.98 -7.31
N GLY A 346 -10.25 28.68 -8.39
CA GLY A 346 -10.42 28.10 -9.72
C GLY A 346 -9.10 27.82 -10.45
N ASN A 347 -9.21 27.37 -11.70
CA ASN A 347 -8.03 27.15 -12.57
C ASN A 347 -7.32 28.46 -12.95
N GLU A 348 -7.99 29.59 -12.77
CA GLU A 348 -7.48 30.91 -13.10
C GLU A 348 -7.89 31.91 -12.03
N LEU A 349 -6.99 32.83 -11.71
CA LEU A 349 -7.24 33.92 -10.78
C LEU A 349 -8.30 34.87 -11.36
N LEU A 350 -9.34 35.16 -10.58
CA LEU A 350 -10.40 36.10 -10.96
C LEU A 350 -10.33 37.37 -10.11
N TYR A 351 -10.30 38.55 -10.74
CA TYR A 351 -10.52 39.84 -10.07
C TYR A 351 -11.92 40.36 -10.39
N ALA A 352 -12.77 40.43 -9.36
CA ALA A 352 -14.20 40.74 -9.48
C ALA A 352 -14.91 39.95 -10.61
N GLY A 353 -14.54 38.66 -10.76
CA GLY A 353 -15.09 37.78 -11.79
C GLY A 353 -14.42 37.87 -13.16
N VAL A 354 -13.45 38.77 -13.36
CA VAL A 354 -12.67 38.87 -14.60
C VAL A 354 -11.41 38.00 -14.50
N PRO A 355 -11.20 37.05 -15.43
CA PRO A 355 -10.00 36.22 -15.43
C PRO A 355 -8.73 37.02 -15.67
N ILE A 356 -7.63 36.65 -14.99
CA ILE A 356 -6.37 37.38 -15.06
C ILE A 356 -5.77 37.42 -16.48
N SER A 357 -5.94 36.37 -17.29
CA SER A 357 -5.52 36.35 -18.69
C SER A 357 -6.23 37.41 -19.52
N LYS A 358 -7.51 37.65 -19.24
CA LYS A 358 -8.32 38.67 -19.90
C LYS A 358 -7.89 40.08 -19.50
N ILE A 359 -7.56 40.29 -18.22
CA ILE A 359 -7.02 41.56 -17.73
C ILE A 359 -5.70 41.91 -18.43
N ILE A 360 -4.83 40.92 -18.62
CA ILE A 360 -3.53 41.08 -19.30
C ILE A 360 -3.73 41.29 -20.80
N SER A 361 -4.55 40.47 -21.47
CA SER A 361 -4.73 40.53 -22.92
C SER A 361 -5.43 41.80 -23.39
N GLU A 362 -6.30 42.37 -22.57
CA GLU A 362 -6.98 43.64 -22.84
C GLU A 362 -6.18 44.87 -22.36
N GLY A 363 -5.01 44.68 -21.76
CA GLY A 363 -4.10 45.77 -21.40
C GLY A 363 -4.63 46.73 -20.32
N LEU A 364 -5.47 46.24 -19.39
CA LEU A 364 -6.15 47.08 -18.37
C LEU A 364 -5.19 47.88 -17.46
N GLY A 365 -3.94 47.45 -17.35
CA GLY A 365 -2.93 48.08 -16.51
C GLY A 365 -3.29 48.10 -15.02
N LEU A 366 -2.49 48.82 -14.23
CA LEU A 366 -2.70 48.91 -12.77
C LEU A 366 -4.03 49.60 -12.42
N GLY A 367 -4.43 50.60 -13.21
CA GLY A 367 -5.69 51.33 -13.00
C GLY A 367 -6.92 50.43 -13.16
N GLY A 368 -6.96 49.61 -14.21
CA GLY A 368 -8.06 48.67 -14.42
C GLY A 368 -8.11 47.56 -13.37
N VAL A 369 -6.95 47.07 -12.91
CA VAL A 369 -6.88 46.12 -11.79
C VAL A 369 -7.40 46.72 -10.49
N LEU A 370 -6.97 47.95 -10.14
CA LEU A 370 -7.48 48.67 -8.97
C LEU A 370 -8.99 48.86 -9.07
N SER A 371 -9.50 49.20 -10.25
CA SER A 371 -10.94 49.34 -10.48
C SER A 371 -11.71 48.05 -10.21
N LEU A 372 -11.19 46.90 -10.66
CA LEU A 372 -11.80 45.61 -10.42
C LEU A 372 -11.77 45.26 -8.93
N LEU A 373 -10.64 45.41 -8.26
CA LEU A 373 -10.49 45.00 -6.87
C LEU A 373 -11.19 45.94 -5.87
N TRP A 374 -11.17 47.26 -6.10
CA TRP A 374 -11.72 48.23 -5.17
C TRP A 374 -13.18 48.57 -5.46
N PHE A 375 -13.54 48.69 -6.74
CA PHE A 375 -14.87 49.14 -7.14
C PHE A 375 -15.71 48.03 -7.77
N ARG A 376 -15.12 46.86 -8.07
CA ARG A 376 -15.78 45.76 -8.82
C ARG A 376 -16.35 46.24 -10.14
N ARG A 377 -15.61 47.13 -10.82
CA ARG A 377 -15.98 47.73 -12.10
C ARG A 377 -14.84 47.62 -13.09
N ARG A 378 -15.20 47.56 -14.36
CA ARG A 378 -14.25 47.64 -15.46
C ARG A 378 -14.34 49.05 -16.05
N TYR A 379 -13.27 49.83 -15.91
CA TYR A 379 -13.11 51.15 -16.51
C TYR A 379 -12.10 51.11 -17.64
#